data_AF-A0A378FXF4-F1
#
_entry.id   AF-A0A378FXF4-F1
#
_cell.length_a   1.000
_cell.length_b   1.000
_cell.length_c   1.000
_cell.angle_alpha   90.00
_cell.angle_beta   90.00
_cell.angle_gamma   90.00
#
_symmetry.space_group_name_H-M   'P 1'
#
loop_
_entity.id
_entity.type
_entity.pdbx_description
1 polymer ?
#
loop_
_entity_poly.entity_id
_entity_poly.type
_entity_poly.pdbx_seq_one_letter_code
_entity_poly.pdbx_strand_id
1 'polypeptide(L)'
;MTRPAQHLLMALAFDVYWTLVVMLRERGLLIWLTLAIFAWLRLPATSRPPALLLAAAGCGLDACWALAGLIDFRGDSLLPLWMVALWLMFAVVWTRLTRTATLPGWVLATAATLGGPVAYLIGARLGAMTLLVPTALAVAAMACGWLVIMLLFHLGMGRQKMRFALLLLWLTVLAPAAHAADWLAWRRVGEAILTWGPFTVYHSQLRTPNGRYDGPQQDRALIITYQRDIDREALVDATRDQWQAQGILQQEPRSEAWLRMLQGIWPDVAPGSQLAFVVRGGEGQFWYRASAAQTAFTPLGPRQSAAFSTRFLAIWLDPRTTYPELRQQLIGGTP
;
A
#
# COMPACT_ATOMS: atom_id res chain seq x y z
N MET A 1 -38.78 -20.25 -13.52
CA MET A 1 -38.01 -19.01 -13.77
C MET A 1 -37.31 -19.10 -15.12
N THR A 2 -37.29 -18.02 -15.88
CA THR A 2 -36.54 -17.94 -17.14
C THR A 2 -35.03 -17.87 -16.86
N ARG A 3 -34.19 -18.33 -17.80
CA ARG A 3 -32.71 -18.24 -17.69
C ARG A 3 -32.19 -16.83 -17.33
N PRO A 4 -32.64 -15.72 -17.96
CA PRO A 4 -32.21 -14.38 -17.57
C PRO A 4 -32.59 -14.03 -16.12
N ALA A 5 -33.76 -14.43 -15.64
CA ALA A 5 -34.17 -14.19 -14.26
C ALA A 5 -33.28 -14.96 -13.25
N GLN A 6 -32.79 -16.15 -13.62
CA GLN A 6 -31.84 -16.90 -12.80
C GLN A 6 -30.48 -16.22 -12.71
N HIS A 7 -29.99 -15.63 -13.81
CA HIS A 7 -28.72 -14.88 -13.81
C HIS A 7 -28.81 -13.60 -12.99
N LEU A 8 -29.93 -12.87 -13.11
CA LEU A 8 -30.17 -11.67 -12.31
C LEU A 8 -30.24 -11.99 -10.82
N LEU A 9 -30.99 -13.03 -10.44
CA LEU A 9 -31.07 -13.46 -9.04
C LEU A 9 -29.69 -13.86 -8.48
N MET A 10 -28.88 -14.54 -9.28
CA MET A 10 -27.53 -14.93 -8.88
C MET A 10 -26.61 -13.72 -8.69
N ALA A 11 -26.69 -12.72 -9.57
CA ALA A 11 -25.93 -11.47 -9.42
C ALA A 11 -26.36 -10.72 -8.15
N LEU A 12 -27.67 -10.53 -7.93
CA LEU A 12 -28.19 -9.88 -6.72
C LEU A 12 -27.80 -10.62 -5.44
N ALA A 13 -27.87 -11.96 -5.44
CA ALA A 13 -27.45 -12.76 -4.29
C ALA A 13 -25.94 -12.63 -4.02
N PHE A 14 -25.12 -12.56 -5.07
CA PHE A 14 -23.70 -12.29 -4.94
C PHE A 14 -23.44 -10.88 -4.39
N ASP A 15 -24.14 -9.86 -4.87
CA ASP A 15 -23.97 -8.48 -4.41
C ASP A 15 -24.33 -8.33 -2.92
N VAL A 16 -25.40 -9.00 -2.46
CA VAL A 16 -25.76 -9.08 -1.04
C VAL A 16 -24.67 -9.77 -0.23
N TYR A 17 -24.21 -10.95 -0.68
CA TYR A 17 -23.13 -11.67 -0.02
C TYR A 17 -21.85 -10.82 0.06
N TRP A 18 -21.45 -10.22 -1.06
CA TRP A 18 -20.28 -9.35 -1.17
C TRP A 18 -20.37 -8.18 -0.20
N THR A 19 -21.52 -7.50 -0.15
CA THR A 19 -21.74 -6.35 0.73
C THR A 19 -21.59 -6.75 2.20
N LEU A 20 -22.19 -7.88 2.60
CA LEU A 20 -22.12 -8.39 3.96
C LEU A 20 -20.69 -8.79 4.36
N VAL A 21 -19.97 -9.47 3.47
CA VAL A 21 -18.56 -9.85 3.69
C VAL A 21 -17.69 -8.59 3.89
N VAL A 22 -17.84 -7.58 3.04
CA VAL A 22 -17.04 -6.35 3.10
C VAL A 22 -17.35 -5.52 4.36
N MET A 23 -18.61 -5.47 4.77
CA MET A 23 -19.06 -4.73 5.96
C MET A 23 -18.65 -5.41 7.26
N LEU A 24 -18.84 -6.72 7.36
CA LEU A 24 -18.70 -7.47 8.61
C LEU A 24 -17.34 -8.16 8.75
N ARG A 25 -16.65 -8.43 7.65
CA ARG A 25 -15.29 -9.02 7.60
C ARG A 25 -15.16 -10.21 8.54
N GLU A 26 -14.25 -10.12 9.51
CA GLU A 26 -13.97 -11.18 10.49
C GLU A 26 -15.17 -11.53 11.38
N ARG A 27 -16.10 -10.59 11.62
CA ARG A 27 -17.26 -10.82 12.48
C ARG A 27 -18.21 -11.89 11.96
N GLY A 28 -18.19 -12.16 10.65
CA GLY A 28 -19.02 -13.19 10.01
C GLY A 28 -18.22 -14.33 9.37
N LEU A 29 -16.92 -14.47 9.68
CA LEU A 29 -16.00 -15.31 8.94
C LEU A 29 -16.50 -16.75 8.71
N LEU A 30 -17.01 -17.40 9.77
CA LEU A 30 -17.55 -18.76 9.69
C LEU A 30 -18.72 -18.86 8.70
N ILE A 31 -19.59 -17.84 8.67
CA ILE A 31 -20.75 -17.78 7.78
C ILE A 31 -20.27 -17.64 6.33
N TRP A 32 -19.32 -16.74 6.06
CA TRP A 32 -18.79 -16.51 4.71
C TRP A 32 -18.14 -17.76 4.13
N LEU A 33 -17.23 -18.38 4.90
CA LEU A 33 -16.56 -19.61 4.48
C LEU A 33 -17.56 -20.76 4.26
N THR A 34 -18.51 -20.94 5.17
CA THR A 34 -19.53 -22.00 5.06
C THR A 34 -20.36 -21.82 3.80
N LEU A 35 -20.83 -20.60 3.52
CA LEU A 35 -21.62 -20.31 2.33
C LEU A 35 -20.81 -20.49 1.04
N ALA A 36 -19.57 -20.01 0.99
CA ALA A 36 -18.69 -20.13 -0.17
C ALA A 36 -18.32 -21.60 -0.47
N ILE A 37 -17.97 -22.37 0.56
CA ILE A 37 -17.67 -23.80 0.45
C ILE A 37 -18.92 -24.57 0.02
N PHE A 38 -20.07 -24.30 0.63
CA PHE A 38 -21.33 -24.93 0.26
C PHE A 38 -21.70 -24.65 -1.20
N ALA A 39 -21.57 -23.39 -1.65
CA ALA A 39 -21.81 -23.00 -3.03
C ALA A 39 -20.85 -23.71 -4.00
N TRP A 40 -19.58 -23.85 -3.64
CA TRP A 40 -18.58 -24.59 -4.42
C TRP A 40 -18.90 -26.08 -4.50
N LEU A 41 -19.30 -26.73 -3.40
CA LEU A 41 -19.70 -28.15 -3.39
C LEU A 41 -20.93 -28.41 -4.27
N ARG A 42 -21.83 -27.43 -4.41
CA ARG A 42 -23.02 -27.48 -5.28
C ARG A 42 -22.69 -27.33 -6.77
N LEU A 43 -21.46 -26.97 -7.14
CA LEU A 43 -21.04 -27.02 -8.54
C LEU A 43 -20.90 -28.47 -9.03
N PRO A 44 -21.21 -28.75 -10.32
CA PRO A 44 -20.88 -30.03 -10.93
C PRO A 44 -19.38 -30.33 -10.77
N ALA A 45 -19.01 -31.61 -10.59
CA ALA A 45 -17.62 -32.00 -10.32
C ALA A 45 -16.63 -31.44 -11.38
N THR A 46 -17.04 -31.38 -12.64
CA THR A 46 -16.22 -30.82 -13.74
C THR A 46 -16.03 -29.30 -13.69
N SER A 47 -16.83 -28.59 -12.88
CA SER A 47 -16.75 -27.12 -12.70
C SER A 47 -15.98 -26.73 -11.45
N ARG A 48 -15.72 -27.66 -10.52
CA ARG A 48 -15.04 -27.37 -9.26
C ARG A 48 -13.56 -26.99 -9.44
N PRO A 49 -12.77 -27.70 -10.28
CA PRO A 49 -11.37 -27.32 -10.51
C PRO A 49 -11.18 -25.91 -11.09
N PRO A 50 -11.87 -25.49 -12.18
CA PRO A 50 -11.67 -24.13 -12.71
C PRO A 50 -12.14 -23.05 -11.73
N ALA A 51 -13.19 -23.30 -10.93
CA ALA A 51 -13.61 -22.37 -9.87
C ALA A 51 -12.53 -22.25 -8.77
N LEU A 52 -11.96 -23.37 -8.33
CA LEU A 52 -10.91 -23.34 -7.29
C LEU A 52 -9.63 -22.68 -7.80
N LEU A 53 -9.22 -22.95 -9.04
CA LEU A 53 -8.07 -22.31 -9.68
C LEU A 53 -8.28 -20.80 -9.82
N LEU A 54 -9.48 -20.36 -10.20
CA LEU A 54 -9.80 -18.93 -10.29
C LEU A 54 -9.75 -18.26 -8.90
N ALA A 55 -10.30 -18.91 -7.88
CA ALA A 55 -10.24 -18.39 -6.51
C ALA A 55 -8.79 -18.29 -6.00
N ALA A 56 -7.98 -19.33 -6.23
CA ALA A 56 -6.57 -19.35 -5.84
C ALA A 56 -5.75 -18.28 -6.58
N ALA A 57 -5.97 -18.12 -7.89
CA ALA A 57 -5.31 -17.09 -8.68
C ALA A 57 -5.71 -15.68 -8.22
N GLY A 58 -6.97 -15.46 -7.87
CA GLY A 58 -7.44 -14.18 -7.32
C GLY A 58 -6.84 -13.86 -5.95
N CYS A 59 -6.80 -14.85 -5.05
CA CYS A 59 -6.12 -14.73 -3.76
C CYS A 59 -4.62 -14.43 -3.93
N GLY A 60 -3.96 -15.11 -4.87
CA GLY A 60 -2.55 -14.87 -5.20
C GLY A 60 -2.32 -13.46 -5.75
N LEU A 61 -3.23 -12.96 -6.60
CA LEU A 61 -3.17 -11.60 -7.12
C LEU A 61 -3.28 -10.56 -6.00
N ASP A 62 -4.22 -10.74 -5.07
CA ASP A 62 -4.36 -9.86 -3.90
C ASP A 62 -3.14 -9.91 -2.99
N ALA A 63 -2.59 -11.09 -2.75
CA ALA A 63 -1.36 -11.22 -1.97
C ALA A 63 -0.19 -10.50 -2.65
N CYS A 64 -0.05 -10.61 -3.98
CA CYS A 64 0.94 -9.87 -4.75
C CYS A 64 0.74 -8.35 -4.64
N TRP A 65 -0.50 -7.87 -4.72
CA TRP A 65 -0.80 -6.45 -4.55
C TRP A 65 -0.54 -5.95 -3.13
N ALA A 66 -0.82 -6.77 -2.11
CA ALA A 66 -0.49 -6.45 -0.74
C ALA A 66 1.03 -6.37 -0.53
N LEU A 67 1.78 -7.35 -1.01
CA LEU A 67 3.25 -7.37 -0.94
C LEU A 67 3.90 -6.22 -1.72
N ALA A 68 3.32 -5.84 -2.88
CA ALA A 68 3.79 -4.73 -3.69
C ALA A 68 3.42 -3.35 -3.12
N GLY A 69 2.66 -3.29 -2.02
CA GLY A 69 2.22 -2.03 -1.44
C GLY A 69 1.19 -1.31 -2.30
N LEU A 70 0.32 -2.04 -3.01
CA LEU A 70 -0.81 -1.48 -3.77
C LEU A 70 -2.05 -1.33 -2.87
N ILE A 71 -2.33 -2.37 -2.08
CA ILE A 71 -3.46 -2.45 -1.16
C ILE A 71 -2.98 -2.91 0.21
N ASP A 72 -3.72 -2.56 1.25
CA ASP A 72 -3.50 -3.07 2.61
C ASP A 72 -4.84 -3.49 3.23
N PHE A 73 -4.91 -4.73 3.69
CA PHE A 73 -6.08 -5.27 4.38
C PHE A 73 -5.91 -4.98 5.87
N ARG A 74 -6.85 -4.24 6.47
CA ARG A 74 -6.75 -3.83 7.88
C ARG A 74 -6.64 -5.06 8.80
N GLY A 75 -5.44 -5.38 9.29
CA GLY A 75 -5.14 -6.51 10.18
C GLY A 75 -3.69 -7.00 10.08
N ASP A 76 -3.36 -8.06 10.84
CA ASP A 76 -1.98 -8.60 10.91
C ASP A 76 -1.65 -9.63 9.81
N SER A 77 -2.63 -10.00 8.99
CA SER A 77 -2.49 -11.04 7.97
C SER A 77 -2.34 -10.45 6.56
N LEU A 78 -1.42 -11.00 5.76
CA LEU A 78 -1.21 -10.60 4.36
C LEU A 78 -2.49 -10.69 3.50
N LEU A 79 -3.27 -11.76 3.69
CA LEU A 79 -4.55 -11.97 3.03
C LEU A 79 -5.55 -12.52 4.04
N PRO A 80 -6.57 -11.74 4.44
CA PRO A 80 -7.53 -12.18 5.45
C PRO A 80 -8.48 -13.24 4.90
N LEU A 81 -8.96 -14.13 5.78
CA LEU A 81 -9.78 -15.28 5.38
C LEU A 81 -11.15 -14.88 4.82
N TRP A 82 -11.70 -13.72 5.20
CA TRP A 82 -12.93 -13.21 4.58
C TRP A 82 -12.73 -12.88 3.10
N MET A 83 -11.54 -12.43 2.70
CA MET A 83 -11.22 -12.16 1.30
C MET A 83 -11.09 -13.48 0.51
N VAL A 84 -10.51 -14.50 1.12
CA VAL A 84 -10.46 -15.87 0.54
C VAL A 84 -11.88 -16.40 0.30
N ALA A 85 -12.78 -16.23 1.29
CA ALA A 85 -14.18 -16.62 1.14
C ALA A 85 -14.89 -15.83 0.02
N LEU A 86 -14.56 -14.55 -0.14
CA LEU A 86 -15.11 -13.69 -1.19
C LEU A 86 -14.66 -14.14 -2.58
N TRP A 87 -13.36 -14.42 -2.75
CA TRP A 87 -12.81 -14.96 -4.00
C TRP A 87 -13.40 -16.31 -4.37
N LEU A 88 -13.57 -17.20 -3.39
CA LEU A 88 -14.21 -18.50 -3.65
C LEU A 88 -15.65 -18.32 -4.12
N MET A 89 -16.45 -17.50 -3.44
CA MET A 89 -17.83 -17.24 -3.84
C MET A 89 -17.91 -16.60 -5.23
N PHE A 90 -17.07 -15.59 -5.50
CA PHE A 90 -16.97 -14.97 -6.81
C PHE A 90 -16.65 -16.00 -7.89
N ALA A 91 -15.64 -16.84 -7.67
CA ALA A 91 -15.23 -17.85 -8.64
C ALA A 91 -16.32 -18.89 -8.92
N VAL A 92 -17.13 -19.24 -7.91
CA VAL A 92 -18.29 -20.12 -8.07
C VAL A 92 -19.35 -19.47 -8.95
N VAL A 93 -19.74 -18.24 -8.62
CA VAL A 93 -20.75 -17.46 -9.37
C VAL A 93 -20.29 -17.24 -10.80
N TRP A 94 -19.02 -16.86 -10.99
CA TRP A 94 -18.42 -16.59 -12.29
C TRP A 94 -18.32 -17.82 -13.17
N THR A 95 -17.92 -18.96 -12.59
CA THR A 95 -17.86 -20.25 -13.31
C THR A 95 -19.24 -20.68 -13.76
N ARG A 96 -20.25 -20.53 -12.90
CA ARG A 96 -21.65 -20.83 -13.24
C ARG A 96 -22.14 -19.90 -14.35
N LEU A 97 -21.91 -18.60 -14.23
CA LEU A 97 -22.28 -17.61 -15.24
C LEU A 97 -21.62 -17.95 -16.58
N THR A 98 -20.32 -18.24 -16.59
CA THR A 98 -19.57 -18.57 -17.81
C THR A 98 -20.07 -19.82 -18.51
N ARG A 99 -20.54 -20.83 -17.77
CA ARG A 99 -21.10 -22.06 -18.35
C ARG A 99 -22.52 -21.93 -18.87
N THR A 100 -23.30 -21.03 -18.28
CA THR A 100 -24.75 -20.94 -18.54
C THR A 100 -25.15 -19.74 -19.39
N ALA A 101 -24.34 -18.68 -19.41
CA ALA A 101 -24.58 -17.50 -20.22
C ALA A 101 -24.30 -17.77 -21.71
N THR A 102 -25.17 -17.21 -22.54
CA THR A 102 -25.04 -17.20 -24.00
C THR A 102 -24.08 -16.12 -24.51
N LEU A 103 -23.63 -15.22 -23.62
CA LEU A 103 -22.71 -14.14 -23.95
C LEU A 103 -21.34 -14.68 -24.38
N PRO A 104 -20.68 -14.03 -25.36
CA PRO A 104 -19.33 -14.41 -25.76
C PRO A 104 -18.33 -14.16 -24.61
N GLY A 105 -17.29 -14.99 -24.53
CA GLY A 105 -16.34 -14.96 -23.40
C GLY A 105 -15.64 -13.62 -23.20
N TRP A 106 -15.40 -12.86 -24.27
CA TRP A 106 -14.77 -11.53 -24.19
C TRP A 106 -15.66 -10.49 -23.51
N VAL A 107 -16.99 -10.58 -23.67
CA VAL A 107 -17.95 -9.69 -22.99
C VAL A 107 -17.91 -9.95 -21.49
N LEU A 108 -17.91 -11.23 -21.10
CA LEU A 108 -17.78 -11.63 -19.70
C LEU A 108 -16.44 -11.16 -19.12
N ALA A 109 -15.32 -11.42 -19.81
CA ALA A 109 -14.00 -10.97 -19.36
C ALA A 109 -13.93 -9.45 -19.18
N THR A 110 -14.50 -8.68 -20.11
CA THR A 110 -14.56 -7.20 -20.02
C THR A 110 -15.41 -6.76 -18.82
N ALA A 111 -16.57 -7.40 -18.60
CA ALA A 111 -17.43 -7.10 -17.45
C ALA A 111 -16.72 -7.34 -16.11
N ALA A 112 -15.99 -8.45 -15.95
CA ALA A 112 -15.17 -8.69 -14.75
C ALA A 112 -14.00 -7.72 -14.63
N THR A 113 -13.35 -7.38 -15.74
CA THR A 113 -12.21 -6.43 -15.77
C THR A 113 -12.62 -5.04 -15.31
N LEU A 114 -13.86 -4.63 -15.56
CA LEU A 114 -14.42 -3.36 -15.08
C LEU A 114 -15.01 -3.48 -13.67
N GLY A 115 -15.76 -4.56 -13.40
CA GLY A 115 -16.45 -4.78 -12.13
C GLY A 115 -15.49 -5.03 -10.96
N GLY A 116 -14.38 -5.75 -11.21
CA GLY A 116 -13.35 -6.03 -10.22
C GLY A 116 -12.78 -4.77 -9.57
N PRO A 117 -12.12 -3.86 -10.32
CA PRO A 117 -11.61 -2.60 -9.78
C PRO A 117 -12.68 -1.77 -9.06
N VAL A 118 -13.91 -1.72 -9.57
CA VAL A 118 -15.03 -1.01 -8.92
C VAL A 118 -15.33 -1.62 -7.54
N ALA A 119 -15.40 -2.95 -7.43
CA ALA A 119 -15.61 -3.62 -6.15
C ALA A 119 -14.48 -3.27 -5.16
N TYR A 120 -13.23 -3.22 -5.62
CA TYR A 120 -12.10 -2.82 -4.77
C TYR A 120 -12.21 -1.37 -4.32
N LEU A 121 -12.55 -0.45 -5.22
CA LEU A 121 -12.78 0.95 -4.85
C LEU A 121 -13.87 1.10 -3.79
N ILE A 122 -15.01 0.41 -3.97
CA ILE A 122 -16.11 0.45 -2.99
C ILE A 122 -15.65 -0.16 -1.67
N GLY A 123 -14.99 -1.33 -1.69
CA GLY A 123 -14.43 -1.95 -0.47
C GLY A 123 -13.47 -1.02 0.29
N ALA A 124 -12.64 -0.26 -0.42
CA ALA A 124 -11.77 0.74 0.17
C ALA A 124 -12.56 1.91 0.82
N ARG A 125 -13.61 2.40 0.15
CA ARG A 125 -14.51 3.43 0.69
C ARG A 125 -15.29 2.98 1.93
N LEU A 126 -15.59 1.68 2.01
CA LEU A 126 -16.26 1.04 3.14
C LEU A 126 -15.29 0.65 4.27
N GLY A 127 -14.00 0.98 4.14
CA GLY A 127 -12.98 0.74 5.15
C GLY A 127 -12.55 -0.73 5.29
N ALA A 128 -12.82 -1.57 4.29
CA ALA A 128 -12.39 -2.97 4.30
C ALA A 128 -10.90 -3.15 3.96
N MET A 129 -10.35 -2.20 3.20
CA MET A 129 -8.92 -2.13 2.86
C MET A 129 -8.53 -0.68 2.55
N THR A 130 -7.24 -0.41 2.40
CA THR A 130 -6.73 0.90 2.00
C THR A 130 -5.91 0.79 0.73
N LEU A 131 -6.08 1.76 -0.19
CA LEU A 131 -5.21 1.90 -1.35
C LEU A 131 -3.96 2.66 -0.91
N LEU A 132 -2.79 2.07 -1.13
CA LEU A 132 -1.51 2.64 -0.72
C LEU A 132 -0.88 3.53 -1.82
N VAL A 133 -1.44 3.49 -3.02
CA VAL A 133 -1.03 4.31 -4.18
C VAL A 133 -2.18 5.21 -4.64
N PRO A 134 -1.91 6.24 -5.47
CA PRO A 134 -2.97 7.07 -6.05
C PRO A 134 -4.05 6.23 -6.73
N THR A 135 -5.31 6.60 -6.53
CA THR A 135 -6.49 5.81 -6.96
C THR A 135 -6.43 5.43 -8.44
N ALA A 136 -5.99 6.34 -9.31
CA ALA A 136 -5.86 6.06 -10.74
C ALA A 136 -4.88 4.92 -11.03
N LEU A 137 -3.73 4.87 -10.33
CA LEU A 137 -2.72 3.83 -10.49
C LEU A 137 -3.23 2.49 -9.91
N ALA A 138 -3.89 2.54 -8.76
CA ALA A 138 -4.52 1.35 -8.17
C ALA A 138 -5.56 0.74 -9.12
N VAL A 139 -6.45 1.55 -9.66
CA VAL A 139 -7.49 1.09 -10.60
C VAL A 139 -6.88 0.54 -11.88
N ALA A 140 -5.83 1.18 -12.42
CA ALA A 140 -5.13 0.68 -13.59
C ALA A 140 -4.47 -0.68 -13.32
N ALA A 141 -3.75 -0.82 -12.21
CA ALA A 141 -3.12 -2.08 -11.81
C ALA A 141 -4.15 -3.19 -11.57
N MET A 142 -5.27 -2.85 -10.92
CA MET A 142 -6.39 -3.78 -10.70
C MET A 142 -7.01 -4.21 -12.02
N ALA A 143 -7.31 -3.27 -12.92
CA ALA A 143 -7.86 -3.59 -14.23
C ALA A 143 -6.93 -4.52 -15.03
N CYS A 144 -5.61 -4.27 -15.01
CA CYS A 144 -4.63 -5.14 -15.64
C CYS A 144 -4.64 -6.56 -15.02
N GLY A 145 -4.58 -6.69 -13.70
CA GLY A 145 -4.58 -8.00 -13.05
C GLY A 145 -5.88 -8.77 -13.27
N TRP A 146 -7.02 -8.09 -13.16
CA TRP A 146 -8.34 -8.65 -13.47
C TRP A 146 -8.45 -9.09 -14.93
N LEU A 147 -7.92 -8.30 -15.88
CA LEU A 147 -7.90 -8.69 -17.28
C LEU A 147 -7.09 -9.97 -17.50
N VAL A 148 -5.88 -10.05 -16.94
CA VAL A 148 -4.99 -11.22 -17.09
C VAL A 148 -5.66 -12.49 -16.55
N ILE A 149 -6.16 -12.45 -15.31
CA ILE A 149 -6.79 -13.63 -14.69
C ILE A 149 -8.07 -14.06 -15.45
N MET A 150 -8.87 -13.11 -15.92
CA MET A 150 -10.09 -13.41 -16.69
C MET A 150 -9.78 -14.01 -18.06
N LEU A 151 -8.77 -13.49 -18.77
CA LEU A 151 -8.35 -14.04 -20.05
C LEU A 151 -7.83 -15.47 -19.89
N LEU A 152 -6.98 -15.72 -18.90
CA LEU A 152 -6.47 -17.07 -18.59
C LEU A 152 -7.60 -18.04 -18.25
N PHE A 153 -8.56 -17.61 -17.43
CA PHE A 153 -9.73 -18.41 -17.08
C PHE A 153 -10.58 -18.76 -18.31
N HIS A 154 -10.90 -17.79 -19.17
CA HIS A 154 -11.72 -18.01 -20.36
C HIS A 154 -10.98 -18.81 -21.45
N LEU A 155 -9.65 -18.71 -21.53
CA LEU A 155 -8.81 -19.53 -22.40
C LEU A 155 -8.82 -21.00 -21.93
N GLY A 156 -8.59 -21.26 -20.63
CA GLY A 156 -8.65 -22.60 -20.05
C GLY A 156 -10.03 -23.25 -20.15
N MET A 157 -11.09 -22.44 -20.19
CA MET A 157 -12.47 -22.87 -20.41
C MET A 157 -12.82 -23.08 -21.90
N GLY A 158 -11.89 -22.86 -22.85
CA GLY A 158 -12.09 -23.08 -24.28
C GLY A 158 -13.03 -22.07 -24.96
N ARG A 159 -13.32 -20.91 -24.35
CA ARG A 159 -14.26 -19.89 -24.88
C ARG A 159 -13.58 -18.75 -25.68
N GLN A 160 -12.26 -18.77 -25.84
CA GLN A 160 -11.47 -17.75 -26.55
C GLN A 160 -10.48 -18.40 -27.54
N LYS A 161 -10.36 -17.85 -28.77
CA LYS A 161 -9.36 -18.29 -29.76
C LYS A 161 -8.00 -17.61 -29.49
N MET A 162 -6.90 -18.33 -29.75
CA MET A 162 -5.47 -18.00 -29.49
C MET A 162 -4.96 -16.60 -29.89
N ARG A 163 -5.70 -15.81 -30.68
CA ARG A 163 -5.26 -14.49 -31.18
C ARG A 163 -5.14 -13.42 -30.08
N PHE A 164 -5.81 -13.60 -28.93
CA PHE A 164 -5.70 -12.71 -27.76
C PHE A 164 -4.51 -13.02 -26.83
N ALA A 165 -3.84 -14.16 -27.01
CA ALA A 165 -2.62 -14.50 -26.25
C ALA A 165 -1.42 -13.60 -26.62
N LEU A 166 -1.45 -12.96 -27.79
CA LEU A 166 -0.43 -11.99 -28.22
C LEU A 166 -0.57 -10.63 -27.53
N LEU A 167 -1.77 -10.28 -27.05
CA LEU A 167 -2.02 -9.06 -26.27
C LEU A 167 -1.47 -9.18 -24.83
N LEU A 168 -1.42 -10.42 -24.30
CA LEU A 168 -0.81 -10.76 -23.00
C LEU A 168 0.72 -10.52 -22.97
N LEU A 169 1.41 -10.64 -24.11
CA LEU A 169 2.86 -10.38 -24.21
C LEU A 169 3.19 -8.87 -24.26
N TRP A 170 2.25 -8.04 -24.70
CA TRP A 170 2.43 -6.58 -24.82
C TRP A 170 2.12 -5.82 -23.52
N LEU A 171 1.23 -6.34 -22.67
CA LEU A 171 0.83 -5.69 -21.41
C LEU A 171 1.80 -5.93 -20.24
N THR A 172 2.71 -6.91 -20.33
CA THR A 172 3.75 -7.15 -19.30
C THR A 172 4.92 -6.16 -19.38
N VAL A 173 5.08 -5.43 -20.50
CA VAL A 173 6.20 -4.49 -20.71
C VAL A 173 5.89 -3.07 -20.21
N LEU A 174 4.63 -2.78 -19.90
CA LEU A 174 4.15 -1.46 -19.46
C LEU A 174 3.62 -1.45 -18.03
N ALA A 175 4.12 -2.34 -17.17
CA ALA A 175 4.13 -2.02 -15.75
C ALA A 175 5.09 -0.83 -15.60
N PRO A 176 4.64 0.38 -15.19
CA PRO A 176 5.60 1.29 -14.59
C PRO A 176 6.27 0.47 -13.49
N ALA A 177 7.59 0.39 -13.50
CA ALA A 177 8.31 -0.02 -12.32
C ALA A 177 7.74 0.83 -11.19
N ALA A 178 6.88 0.23 -10.36
CA ALA A 178 6.56 0.82 -9.09
C ALA A 178 7.92 0.99 -8.45
N HIS A 179 8.37 2.24 -8.32
CA HIS A 179 9.56 2.58 -7.56
C HIS A 179 9.27 2.11 -6.14
N ALA A 180 9.50 0.83 -5.87
CA ALA A 180 9.77 0.34 -4.54
C ALA A 180 10.88 1.25 -4.04
N ALA A 181 10.59 2.07 -3.05
CA ALA A 181 11.45 3.10 -2.49
C ALA A 181 12.96 2.77 -2.60
N ASP A 182 13.65 3.17 -3.69
CA ASP A 182 15.04 2.72 -3.92
C ASP A 182 15.99 3.16 -2.80
N TRP A 183 15.57 4.18 -2.06
CA TRP A 183 16.29 4.70 -0.91
C TRP A 183 16.36 3.71 0.26
N LEU A 184 15.50 2.69 0.31
CA LEU A 184 15.65 1.56 1.23
C LEU A 184 16.86 0.68 0.86
N ALA A 185 17.23 0.61 -0.42
CA ALA A 185 18.40 -0.11 -0.88
C ALA A 185 19.69 0.73 -0.78
N TRP A 186 19.59 2.03 -0.48
CA TRP A 186 20.75 2.89 -0.24
C TRP A 186 21.55 2.40 0.97
N ARG A 187 22.88 2.59 0.86
CA ARG A 187 23.82 2.17 1.89
C ARG A 187 23.68 3.06 3.12
N ARG A 188 23.73 2.45 4.30
CA ARG A 188 23.73 3.16 5.57
C ARG A 188 25.05 3.90 5.74
N VAL A 189 24.96 5.18 6.10
CA VAL A 189 26.09 6.01 6.52
C VAL A 189 26.34 5.77 8.01
N GLY A 190 25.31 5.94 8.83
CA GLY A 190 25.40 5.83 10.28
C GLY A 190 24.02 5.70 10.93
N GLU A 191 24.03 5.42 12.23
CA GLU A 191 22.83 5.26 13.06
C GLU A 191 23.07 5.88 14.42
N ALA A 192 22.02 6.41 15.04
CA ALA A 192 22.11 7.09 16.32
C ALA A 192 20.84 6.91 17.15
N ILE A 193 20.97 6.92 18.47
CA ILE A 193 19.87 6.70 19.41
C ILE A 193 19.68 7.96 20.24
N LEU A 194 18.48 8.54 20.20
CA LEU A 194 18.12 9.64 21.10
C LEU A 194 17.51 9.05 22.37
N THR A 195 18.10 9.39 23.51
CA THR A 195 17.57 9.05 24.84
C THR A 195 17.26 10.32 25.62
N TRP A 196 16.25 10.25 26.49
CA TRP A 196 15.89 11.30 27.43
C TRP A 196 15.74 10.68 28.83
N GLY A 197 16.72 10.95 29.68
CA GLY A 197 16.86 10.25 30.96
C GLY A 197 16.99 8.73 30.74
N PRO A 198 16.20 7.88 31.43
CA PRO A 198 16.27 6.43 31.29
C PRO A 198 15.53 5.89 30.04
N PHE A 199 14.92 6.76 29.23
CA PHE A 199 14.03 6.33 28.15
C PHE A 199 14.62 6.59 26.77
N THR A 200 14.51 5.60 25.88
CA THR A 200 14.78 5.79 24.46
C THR A 200 13.59 6.48 23.79
N VAL A 201 13.86 7.57 23.05
CA VAL A 201 12.84 8.31 22.29
C VAL A 201 12.72 7.71 20.90
N TYR A 202 13.83 7.64 20.16
CA TYR A 202 13.86 7.05 18.83
C TYR A 202 15.26 6.52 18.45
N HIS A 203 15.28 5.64 17.44
CA HIS A 203 16.47 5.29 16.69
C HIS A 203 16.43 5.99 15.33
N SER A 204 17.53 6.60 14.93
CA SER A 204 17.67 7.27 13.64
C SER A 204 18.76 6.61 12.81
N GLN A 205 18.56 6.56 11.50
CA GLN A 205 19.58 6.11 10.54
C GLN A 205 19.63 7.07 9.36
N LEU A 206 20.84 7.31 8.85
CA LEU A 206 21.09 8.07 7.64
C LEU A 206 21.54 7.10 6.54
N ARG A 207 20.93 7.22 5.35
CA ARG A 207 21.30 6.45 4.16
C ARG A 207 21.57 7.35 2.98
N THR A 208 22.54 6.97 2.16
CA THR A 208 22.92 7.67 0.93
C THR A 208 23.26 6.65 -0.16
N PRO A 209 23.19 7.01 -1.45
CA PRO A 209 23.49 6.07 -2.53
C PRO A 209 24.87 5.40 -2.40
N ASN A 210 25.87 6.14 -1.94
CA ASN A 210 27.26 5.67 -1.80
C ASN A 210 27.62 5.20 -0.37
N GLY A 211 26.77 5.45 0.63
CA GLY A 211 27.03 5.13 2.03
C GLY A 211 28.01 6.08 2.73
N ARG A 212 28.24 7.28 2.16
CA ARG A 212 29.05 8.34 2.76
C ARG A 212 28.25 9.65 2.84
N TYR A 213 28.57 10.49 3.81
CA TYR A 213 28.00 11.83 3.93
C TYR A 213 28.95 12.88 3.35
N ASP A 214 28.58 13.41 2.18
CA ASP A 214 29.35 14.38 1.40
C ASP A 214 28.76 15.80 1.50
N GLY A 215 27.64 15.98 2.21
CA GLY A 215 27.04 17.29 2.50
C GLY A 215 25.54 17.42 2.15
N PRO A 216 24.96 18.61 2.37
CA PRO A 216 23.52 18.83 2.29
C PRO A 216 22.94 18.81 0.87
N GLN A 217 23.78 18.87 -0.17
CA GLN A 217 23.34 18.80 -1.57
C GLN A 217 23.12 17.36 -2.06
N GLN A 218 23.60 16.35 -1.32
CA GLN A 218 23.49 14.97 -1.76
C GLN A 218 22.09 14.38 -1.52
N ASP A 219 21.74 13.40 -2.35
CA ASP A 219 20.60 12.52 -2.14
C ASP A 219 20.76 11.68 -0.87
N ARG A 220 19.79 11.79 0.03
CA ARG A 220 19.85 11.17 1.36
C ARG A 220 18.48 10.84 1.93
N ALA A 221 18.43 9.82 2.76
CA ALA A 221 17.24 9.43 3.51
C ALA A 221 17.56 9.40 4.99
N LEU A 222 16.84 10.21 5.76
CA LEU A 222 16.81 10.12 7.22
C LEU A 222 15.58 9.29 7.61
N ILE A 223 15.78 8.24 8.40
CA ILE A 223 14.71 7.36 8.85
C ILE A 223 14.73 7.34 10.37
N ILE A 224 13.60 7.66 10.99
CA ILE A 224 13.41 7.70 12.44
C ILE A 224 12.42 6.61 12.81
N THR A 225 12.81 5.74 13.75
CA THR A 225 11.97 4.68 14.32
C THR A 225 11.64 5.06 15.76
N TYR A 226 10.37 5.37 16.03
CA TYR A 226 9.93 5.83 17.34
C TYR A 226 9.80 4.66 18.31
N GLN A 227 10.19 4.88 19.56
CA GLN A 227 10.09 3.90 20.65
C GLN A 227 9.01 4.27 21.67
N ARG A 228 8.25 5.34 21.39
CA ARG A 228 7.25 5.91 22.27
C ARG A 228 6.05 6.38 21.47
N ASP A 229 4.92 6.51 22.19
CA ASP A 229 3.75 7.21 21.69
C ASP A 229 4.01 8.73 21.77
N ILE A 230 3.85 9.43 20.64
CA ILE A 230 4.01 10.88 20.53
C ILE A 230 2.93 11.42 19.59
N ASP A 231 2.11 12.31 20.10
CA ASP A 231 1.09 13.00 19.32
C ASP A 231 1.73 13.88 18.24
N ARG A 232 1.03 14.02 17.11
CA ARG A 232 1.44 14.88 16.00
C ARG A 232 1.77 16.31 16.44
N GLU A 233 0.98 16.87 17.34
CA GLU A 233 1.20 18.22 17.86
C GLU A 233 2.56 18.31 18.56
N ALA A 234 2.90 17.33 19.40
CA ALA A 234 4.20 17.25 20.06
C ALA A 234 5.37 17.06 19.09
N LEU A 235 5.18 16.35 17.96
CA LEU A 235 6.20 16.25 16.91
C LEU A 235 6.47 17.60 16.23
N VAL A 236 5.41 18.35 15.95
CA VAL A 236 5.51 19.68 15.32
C VAL A 236 6.12 20.68 16.28
N ASP A 237 5.75 20.64 17.57
CA ASP A 237 6.32 21.51 18.60
C ASP A 237 7.80 21.20 18.83
N ALA A 238 8.19 19.93 18.90
CA ALA A 238 9.61 19.57 18.98
C ALA A 238 10.40 20.06 17.75
N THR A 239 9.79 20.03 16.56
CA THR A 239 10.41 20.58 15.33
C THR A 239 10.56 22.10 15.42
N ARG A 240 9.54 22.80 15.93
CA ARG A 240 9.56 24.24 16.18
C ARG A 240 10.68 24.61 17.14
N ASP A 241 10.83 23.89 18.25
CA ASP A 241 11.85 24.14 19.27
C ASP A 241 13.27 23.97 18.70
N GLN A 242 13.49 22.93 17.89
CA GLN A 242 14.77 22.74 17.21
C GLN A 242 15.07 23.86 16.22
N TRP A 243 14.09 24.29 15.43
CA TRP A 243 14.25 25.41 14.52
C TRP A 243 14.48 26.74 15.24
N GLN A 244 13.84 26.96 16.39
CA GLN A 244 14.06 28.12 17.23
C GLN A 244 15.49 28.13 17.77
N ALA A 245 15.97 27.01 18.31
CA ALA A 245 17.33 26.88 18.83
C ALA A 245 18.41 27.07 17.75
N GLN A 246 18.11 26.67 16.51
CA GLN A 246 19.02 26.84 15.37
C GLN A 246 18.92 28.22 14.68
N GLY A 247 18.03 29.11 15.16
CA GLY A 247 17.79 30.43 14.57
C GLY A 247 17.04 30.40 13.23
N ILE A 248 16.45 29.24 12.87
CA ILE A 248 15.75 29.04 11.59
C ILE A 248 14.45 29.84 11.54
N LEU A 249 13.72 29.93 12.66
CA LEU A 249 12.46 30.69 12.70
C LEU A 249 12.67 32.17 12.37
N GLN A 250 13.81 32.75 12.76
CA GLN A 250 14.16 34.15 12.48
C GLN A 250 14.69 34.34 11.05
N GLN A 251 15.42 33.35 10.53
CA GLN A 251 16.08 33.44 9.22
C GLN A 251 15.16 33.10 8.05
N GLU A 252 14.11 32.30 8.27
CA GLU A 252 13.28 31.75 7.22
C GLU A 252 11.81 32.20 7.38
N PRO A 253 11.34 33.19 6.60
CA PRO A 253 9.98 33.72 6.72
C PRO A 253 8.89 32.68 6.48
N ARG A 254 9.20 31.58 5.77
CA ARG A 254 8.24 30.50 5.47
C ARG A 254 8.15 29.45 6.58
N SER A 255 8.99 29.52 7.62
CA SER A 255 9.07 28.51 8.69
C SER A 255 7.72 28.23 9.35
N GLU A 256 6.95 29.25 9.72
CA GLU A 256 5.61 29.07 10.30
C GLU A 256 4.60 28.40 9.37
N ALA A 257 4.67 28.71 8.07
CA ALA A 257 3.82 28.05 7.08
C ALA A 257 4.20 26.57 6.92
N TRP A 258 5.50 26.25 7.01
CA TRP A 258 5.98 24.88 7.00
C TRP A 258 5.56 24.11 8.25
N LEU A 259 5.60 24.70 9.44
CA LEU A 259 5.11 24.05 10.66
C LEU A 259 3.60 23.72 10.57
N ARG A 260 2.78 24.64 10.04
CA ARG A 260 1.35 24.36 9.77
C ARG A 260 1.16 23.25 8.74
N MET A 261 2.01 23.20 7.71
CA MET A 261 1.98 22.11 6.72
C MET A 261 2.30 20.77 7.38
N LEU A 262 3.34 20.71 8.23
CA LEU A 262 3.70 19.50 8.97
C LEU A 262 2.54 18.98 9.83
N GLN A 263 1.85 19.89 10.53
CA GLN A 263 0.67 19.56 11.31
C GLN A 263 -0.48 18.97 10.48
N GLY A 264 -0.55 19.28 9.17
CA GLY A 264 -1.54 18.73 8.26
C GLY A 264 -1.17 17.37 7.64
N ILE A 265 0.12 17.01 7.62
CA ILE A 265 0.60 15.81 6.90
C ILE A 265 1.15 14.70 7.79
N TRP A 266 1.66 15.02 8.98
CA TRP A 266 2.18 14.01 9.88
C TRP A 266 1.04 13.28 10.60
N PRO A 267 1.18 12.00 10.92
CA PRO A 267 0.30 11.28 11.84
C PRO A 267 0.83 11.39 13.28
N ASP A 268 0.06 10.86 14.23
CA ASP A 268 0.60 10.47 15.53
C ASP A 268 1.51 9.24 15.35
N VAL A 269 2.53 9.10 16.20
CA VAL A 269 3.51 8.01 16.09
C VAL A 269 3.44 7.12 17.32
N ALA A 270 3.44 5.81 17.10
CA ALA A 270 3.47 4.79 18.15
C ALA A 270 4.83 4.06 18.16
N PRO A 271 5.16 3.30 19.24
CA PRO A 271 6.36 2.47 19.25
C PRO A 271 6.41 1.51 18.05
N GLY A 272 7.55 1.50 17.35
CA GLY A 272 7.77 0.70 16.13
C GLY A 272 7.34 1.38 14.83
N SER A 273 6.65 2.53 14.89
CA SER A 273 6.38 3.34 13.69
C SER A 273 7.64 4.03 13.18
N GLN A 274 7.68 4.30 11.89
CA GLN A 274 8.79 4.97 11.23
C GLN A 274 8.34 6.18 10.42
N LEU A 275 9.02 7.30 10.62
CA LEU A 275 8.93 8.48 9.77
C LEU A 275 10.26 8.64 9.02
N ALA A 276 10.21 8.68 7.70
CA ALA A 276 11.37 8.90 6.86
C ALA A 276 11.22 10.17 6.03
N PHE A 277 12.31 10.89 5.84
CA PHE A 277 12.39 12.04 4.95
C PHE A 277 13.50 11.84 3.94
N VAL A 278 13.13 11.81 2.67
CA VAL A 278 14.00 11.43 1.56
C VAL A 278 14.17 12.60 0.63
N VAL A 279 15.42 13.00 0.40
CA VAL A 279 15.78 14.10 -0.51
C VAL A 279 16.37 13.53 -1.80
N ARG A 280 15.83 13.96 -2.94
CA ARG A 280 16.36 13.72 -4.29
C ARG A 280 16.42 15.01 -5.08
N GLY A 281 17.60 15.37 -5.60
CA GLY A 281 17.76 16.60 -6.38
C GLY A 281 17.36 17.87 -5.59
N GLY A 282 17.54 17.86 -4.27
CA GLY A 282 17.15 18.93 -3.35
C GLY A 282 15.71 18.85 -2.85
N GLU A 283 14.78 18.26 -3.58
CA GLU A 283 13.38 18.12 -3.14
C GLU A 283 13.19 16.97 -2.16
N GLY A 284 12.34 17.17 -1.15
CA GLY A 284 12.11 16.22 -0.07
C GLY A 284 10.73 15.58 -0.11
N GLN A 285 10.61 14.31 0.29
CA GLN A 285 9.32 13.62 0.45
C GLN A 285 9.29 12.95 1.83
N PHE A 286 8.19 13.15 2.57
CA PHE A 286 7.92 12.39 3.77
C PHE A 286 7.31 11.03 3.44
N TRP A 287 7.68 10.03 4.23
CA TRP A 287 7.22 8.66 4.13
C TRP A 287 6.94 8.13 5.53
N TYR A 288 5.88 7.34 5.68
CA TYR A 288 5.47 6.79 6.96
C TYR A 288 5.16 5.31 6.89
N ARG A 289 5.44 4.63 7.99
CA ARG A 289 5.14 3.22 8.23
C ARG A 289 4.65 3.10 9.67
N ALA A 290 3.44 2.59 9.87
CA ALA A 290 2.82 2.57 11.18
C ALA A 290 3.40 1.49 12.10
N SER A 291 3.95 0.42 11.54
CA SER A 291 4.53 -0.69 12.32
C SER A 291 5.66 -1.37 11.56
N ALA A 292 6.62 -1.96 12.28
CA ALA A 292 7.67 -2.80 11.72
C ALA A 292 7.13 -4.01 10.93
N ALA A 293 5.90 -4.46 11.19
CA ALA A 293 5.23 -5.51 10.43
C ALA A 293 4.86 -5.09 9.00
N GLN A 294 4.71 -3.78 8.76
CA GLN A 294 4.48 -3.24 7.42
C GLN A 294 5.81 -3.20 6.65
N THR A 295 5.81 -3.74 5.44
CA THR A 295 6.99 -3.76 4.57
C THR A 295 7.15 -2.46 3.77
N ALA A 296 6.03 -1.82 3.41
CA ALA A 296 5.99 -0.64 2.57
C ALA A 296 5.90 0.67 3.38
N PHE A 297 6.52 1.71 2.85
CA PHE A 297 6.36 3.09 3.30
C PHE A 297 5.29 3.79 2.46
N THR A 298 4.39 4.54 3.09
CA THR A 298 3.38 5.36 2.42
C THR A 298 3.84 6.82 2.35
N PRO A 299 3.78 7.51 1.20
CA PRO A 299 4.17 8.91 1.13
C PRO A 299 3.17 9.80 1.89
N LEU A 300 3.68 10.77 2.66
CA LEU A 300 2.88 11.75 3.38
C LEU A 300 2.99 13.12 2.71
N GLY A 301 1.84 13.67 2.29
CA GLY A 301 1.76 15.00 1.71
C GLY A 301 2.54 15.17 0.40
N PRO A 302 2.57 16.40 -0.15
CA PRO A 302 3.32 16.72 -1.36
C PRO A 302 4.83 16.74 -1.12
N ARG A 303 5.61 16.73 -2.22
CA ARG A 303 7.04 17.01 -2.16
C ARG A 303 7.31 18.42 -1.65
N GLN A 304 8.42 18.56 -0.94
CA GLN A 304 8.86 19.76 -0.27
C GLN A 304 10.04 20.37 -1.02
N SER A 305 10.09 21.71 -1.01
CA SER A 305 11.13 22.46 -1.70
C SER A 305 12.52 22.25 -1.09
N ALA A 306 13.58 22.53 -1.85
CA ALA A 306 14.96 22.44 -1.37
C ALA A 306 15.26 23.30 -0.13
N ALA A 307 14.61 24.47 -0.02
CA ALA A 307 14.71 25.32 1.16
C ALA A 307 14.18 24.60 2.42
N PHE A 308 12.96 24.03 2.32
CA PHE A 308 12.39 23.24 3.42
C PHE A 308 13.28 22.03 3.73
N SER A 309 13.65 21.24 2.72
CA SER A 309 14.44 20.02 2.91
C SER A 309 15.76 20.26 3.64
N THR A 310 16.41 21.38 3.34
CA THR A 310 17.66 21.80 3.98
C THR A 310 17.41 22.15 5.46
N ARG A 311 16.38 22.94 5.77
CA ARG A 311 16.06 23.36 7.14
C ARG A 311 15.50 22.24 8.00
N PHE A 312 14.70 21.35 7.43
CA PHE A 312 14.19 20.20 8.14
C PHE A 312 15.32 19.25 8.54
N LEU A 313 16.19 18.86 7.59
CA LEU A 313 17.30 17.96 7.90
C LEU A 313 18.42 18.61 8.73
N ALA A 314 18.45 19.95 8.81
CA ALA A 314 19.39 20.67 9.67
C ALA A 314 19.25 20.28 11.15
N ILE A 315 18.05 19.88 11.59
CA ILE A 315 17.79 19.42 12.97
C ILE A 315 18.77 18.30 13.36
N TRP A 316 19.07 17.38 12.44
CA TRP A 316 19.97 16.25 12.69
C TRP A 316 21.38 16.43 12.11
N LEU A 317 21.53 17.16 10.99
CA LEU A 317 22.76 17.12 10.17
C LEU A 317 23.54 18.45 10.14
N ASP A 318 22.96 19.56 10.57
CA ASP A 318 23.69 20.84 10.65
C ASP A 318 24.69 20.80 11.80
N PRO A 319 25.92 21.32 11.64
CA PRO A 319 26.90 21.41 12.73
C PRO A 319 26.38 22.13 13.99
N ARG A 320 25.34 22.95 13.87
CA ARG A 320 24.66 23.67 14.97
C ARG A 320 23.46 22.91 15.54
N THR A 321 23.32 21.61 15.28
CA THR A 321 22.30 20.78 15.94
C THR A 321 22.45 20.85 17.47
N THR A 322 21.33 20.74 18.18
CA THR A 322 21.34 20.62 19.65
C THR A 322 21.82 19.23 20.12
N TYR A 323 22.01 18.27 19.20
CA TYR A 323 22.49 16.92 19.47
C TYR A 323 23.77 16.57 18.67
N PRO A 324 24.93 17.17 19.01
CA PRO A 324 26.17 17.01 18.22
C PRO A 324 26.69 15.57 18.16
N GLU A 325 26.59 14.80 19.24
CA GLU A 325 26.99 13.39 19.29
C GLU A 325 26.10 12.52 18.37
N LEU A 326 24.78 12.76 18.39
CA LEU A 326 23.82 12.09 17.51
C LEU A 326 24.17 12.37 16.05
N ARG A 327 24.51 13.61 15.71
CA ARG A 327 24.97 13.97 14.38
C ARG A 327 26.22 13.21 13.97
N GLN A 328 27.25 13.15 14.82
CA GLN A 328 28.50 12.43 14.50
C GLN A 328 28.22 10.97 14.17
N GLN A 329 27.42 10.30 15.01
CA GLN A 329 27.00 8.92 14.78
C GLN A 329 26.24 8.75 13.45
N LEU A 330 25.34 9.69 13.10
CA LEU A 330 24.58 9.64 11.84
C LEU A 330 25.45 9.82 10.59
N ILE A 331 26.44 10.71 10.63
CA ILE A 331 27.31 10.99 9.48
C ILE A 331 28.51 10.04 9.38
N GLY A 332 28.55 9.00 10.22
CA GLY A 332 29.61 7.98 10.22
C GLY A 332 30.91 8.44 10.90
N GLY A 333 30.85 9.51 11.70
CA GLY A 333 31.94 9.92 12.58
C GLY A 333 32.04 8.99 13.79
N THR A 334 33.26 8.70 14.24
CA THR A 334 33.48 8.06 15.54
C THR A 334 33.05 9.03 16.66
N PRO A 335 32.37 8.53 17.72
CA PRO A 335 31.89 9.34 18.85
C PRO A 335 32.98 10.17 19.53
#